data_AF-A0A8D8J2Z6-F1
#
_entry.id   AF-A0A8D8J2Z6-F1
#
_cell.length_a   1.000
_cell.length_b   1.000
_cell.length_c   1.000
_cell.angle_alpha   90.00
_cell.angle_beta   90.00
_cell.angle_gamma   90.00
#
_symmetry.space_group_name_H-M   'P 1'
#
loop_
_entity.id
_entity.type
_entity.pdbx_description
1 polymer ?
#
loop_
_entity_poly.entity_id
_entity_poly.type
_entity_poly.pdbx_seq_one_letter_code
_entity_poly.pdbx_strand_id
1 'polypeptide(L)'
;STLEGRPSASDFDSSPVLQDWVTATDIRIVFHRLQMPQESIEDLLLLGSPQVPPSFRQYKNSLENDSSTILATSSPPTLTHHYAVSDFAVGGRCKCNGHGSKCVTERDGELACDCKHNTAGRDCERCKPFHFDRPWGRANARESNECKVCNCNGHARRCRFNMELFKMSGRISGGVCLNCRHATTGRHCHYCREGYYRDATKPITHRKVCKREYWTS
;
A
#
# COMPACT_ATOMS: atom_id res chain seq x y z
N SER A 1 8.05 0.84 18.15
CA SER A 1 8.08 0.61 16.67
C SER A 1 6.97 -0.36 16.26
N THR A 2 6.48 -0.38 15.01
CA THR A 2 5.34 -1.24 14.59
C THR A 2 5.64 -2.74 14.59
N LEU A 3 6.92 -3.12 14.42
CA LEU A 3 7.38 -4.52 14.36
C LEU A 3 8.06 -5.01 15.65
N GLU A 4 8.22 -4.13 16.63
CA GLU A 4 8.91 -4.45 17.88
C GLU A 4 8.17 -5.53 18.69
N GLY A 5 8.92 -6.51 19.20
CA GLY A 5 8.38 -7.64 19.96
C GLY A 5 7.58 -8.67 19.14
N ARG A 6 7.55 -8.55 17.80
CA ARG A 6 6.79 -9.49 16.95
C ARG A 6 7.65 -10.70 16.54
N PRO A 7 7.20 -11.95 16.78
CA PRO A 7 8.00 -13.15 16.50
C PRO A 7 8.51 -13.28 15.07
N SER A 8 7.70 -12.90 14.08
CA SER A 8 8.06 -13.02 12.65
C SER A 8 8.73 -11.76 12.09
N ALA A 9 9.15 -10.80 12.92
CA ALA A 9 9.74 -9.55 12.44
C ALA A 9 11.03 -9.77 11.64
N SER A 10 11.82 -10.78 11.99
CA SER A 10 13.05 -11.17 11.29
C SER A 10 12.80 -11.79 9.92
N ASP A 11 11.61 -12.34 9.68
CA ASP A 11 11.18 -12.94 8.41
C ASP A 11 9.92 -12.25 7.89
N PHE A 12 9.98 -10.91 7.83
CA PHE A 12 8.86 -10.08 7.39
C PHE A 12 8.41 -10.41 5.96
N ASP A 13 9.35 -10.77 5.07
CA ASP A 13 9.07 -11.07 3.66
C ASP A 13 8.16 -12.30 3.47
N SER A 14 8.19 -13.26 4.39
CA SER A 14 7.36 -14.45 4.35
C SER A 14 6.06 -14.32 5.17
N SER A 15 5.93 -13.29 6.01
CA SER A 15 4.82 -13.13 6.94
C SER A 15 3.70 -12.24 6.38
N PRO A 16 2.64 -12.79 5.74
CA PRO A 16 1.52 -11.99 5.24
C PRO A 16 0.80 -11.25 6.37
N VAL A 17 0.76 -11.83 7.57
CA VAL A 17 0.14 -11.23 8.76
C VAL A 17 0.87 -9.94 9.15
N LEU A 18 2.21 -9.95 9.18
CA LEU A 18 2.96 -8.73 9.50
C LEU A 18 2.93 -7.71 8.36
N GLN A 19 2.91 -8.17 7.11
CA GLN A 19 2.76 -7.29 5.96
C GLN A 19 1.43 -6.54 5.97
N ASP A 20 0.35 -7.21 6.37
CA ASP A 20 -0.95 -6.59 6.55
C ASP A 20 -0.97 -5.67 7.78
N TRP A 21 -0.43 -6.13 8.91
CA TRP A 21 -0.34 -5.37 10.17
C TRP A 21 0.29 -3.97 10.01
N VAL A 22 1.34 -3.84 9.18
CA VAL A 22 2.03 -2.55 8.95
C VAL A 22 1.42 -1.75 7.80
N THR A 23 0.41 -2.27 7.11
CA THR A 23 -0.28 -1.54 6.04
C THR A 23 -1.31 -0.60 6.66
N ALA A 24 -1.22 0.69 6.36
CA ALA A 24 -2.22 1.68 6.73
C ALA A 24 -2.35 2.74 5.62
N THR A 25 -3.57 3.26 5.44
CA THR A 25 -3.85 4.44 4.59
C THR A 25 -3.95 5.71 5.42
N ASP A 26 -4.54 5.60 6.60
CA ASP A 26 -4.87 6.72 7.49
C ASP A 26 -4.42 6.41 8.92
N ILE A 27 -3.85 7.41 9.59
CA ILE A 27 -3.46 7.32 11.00
C ILE A 27 -4.24 8.36 11.78
N ARG A 28 -4.94 7.91 12.84
CA ARG A 28 -5.71 8.77 13.73
C ARG A 28 -5.18 8.65 15.15
N ILE A 29 -4.78 9.76 15.74
CA ILE A 29 -4.43 9.85 17.16
C ILE A 29 -5.61 10.42 17.93
N VAL A 30 -5.98 9.75 19.02
CA VAL A 30 -7.04 10.18 19.92
C VAL A 30 -6.49 10.24 21.34
N PHE A 31 -6.53 11.44 21.94
CA PHE A 31 -6.09 11.64 23.31
C PHE A 31 -7.29 11.48 24.27
N HIS A 32 -7.24 10.45 25.12
CA HIS A 32 -8.38 10.07 25.97
C HIS A 32 -8.37 10.71 27.37
N ARG A 33 -7.19 11.06 27.91
CA ARG A 33 -7.07 11.59 29.27
C ARG A 33 -5.93 12.60 29.37
N LEU A 34 -6.23 13.76 29.94
CA LEU A 34 -5.22 14.75 30.35
C LEU A 34 -4.58 14.26 31.65
N GLN A 35 -3.26 14.14 31.66
CA GLN A 35 -2.54 13.89 32.90
C GLN A 35 -2.54 15.20 33.69
N MET A 36 -3.25 15.22 34.82
CA MET A 36 -3.18 16.34 35.76
C MET A 36 -1.96 16.13 36.67
N PRO A 37 -1.07 17.12 36.82
CA PRO A 37 -0.02 17.07 37.83
C PRO A 37 -0.63 16.94 39.22
N GLN A 38 -0.07 16.06 40.06
CA GLN A 38 -0.60 15.81 41.41
C GLN A 38 -0.45 17.02 42.35
N GLU A 39 0.47 17.94 42.04
CA GLU A 39 0.73 19.16 42.81
C GLU A 39 -0.34 20.26 42.61
N SER A 40 -1.18 20.17 41.57
CA SER A 40 -2.18 21.22 41.33
C SER A 40 -3.36 21.17 42.30
N ILE A 41 -3.59 20.07 43.01
CA ILE A 41 -4.71 19.97 43.97
C ILE A 41 -4.31 20.58 45.33
N GLU A 42 -3.07 20.38 45.79
CA GLU A 42 -2.60 20.94 47.07
C GLU A 42 -2.38 22.46 46.99
N ASP A 43 -1.81 22.98 45.90
CA ASP A 43 -1.59 24.43 45.74
C ASP A 43 -2.90 25.22 45.52
N LEU A 44 -3.90 24.64 44.84
CA LEU A 44 -5.23 25.26 44.71
C LEU A 44 -6.03 25.25 46.02
N LEU A 45 -5.77 24.31 46.93
CA LEU A 45 -6.36 24.25 48.27
C LEU A 45 -5.66 25.19 49.27
N LEU A 46 -4.38 25.51 49.07
CA LEU A 46 -3.61 26.40 49.95
C LEU A 46 -3.84 27.90 49.71
N LEU A 47 -4.34 28.30 48.53
CA LEU A 47 -4.75 29.69 48.26
C LEU A 47 -5.99 30.14 49.08
N GLY A 48 -6.66 29.23 49.77
CA GLY A 48 -7.82 29.51 50.63
C GLY A 48 -7.55 29.50 52.13
N SER A 49 -6.31 29.28 52.59
CA SER A 49 -6.03 29.10 54.02
C SER A 49 -5.57 30.43 54.70
N PRO A 50 -6.14 30.85 55.86
CA PRO A 50 -5.80 32.12 56.53
C PRO A 50 -4.41 32.24 57.16
N GLN A 51 -3.43 31.41 56.78
CA GLN A 51 -2.20 31.22 57.54
C GLN A 51 -0.97 31.39 56.66
N VAL A 52 -0.63 32.63 56.34
CA VAL A 52 0.70 33.00 55.84
C VAL A 52 1.56 33.42 57.03
N PRO A 53 2.70 32.75 57.31
CA PRO A 53 3.64 33.22 58.32
C PRO A 53 4.32 34.55 57.91
N PRO A 54 4.78 35.38 58.86
CA PRO A 54 5.03 36.81 58.63
C PRO A 54 6.24 37.18 57.74
N SER A 55 6.90 36.25 57.06
CA SER A 55 8.23 36.49 56.46
C SER A 55 8.22 36.88 54.97
N PHE A 56 7.09 36.80 54.25
CA PHE A 56 7.05 37.14 52.82
C PHE A 56 6.53 38.55 52.53
N ARG A 57 7.06 39.54 53.25
CA ARG A 57 6.69 40.96 53.14
C ARG A 57 7.82 41.82 52.59
N GLN A 58 8.46 41.40 51.50
CA GLN A 58 9.59 42.17 50.96
C GLN A 58 9.71 42.25 49.43
N TYR A 59 8.61 42.12 48.69
CA TYR A 59 8.53 42.61 47.32
C TYR A 59 7.19 43.31 47.10
N LYS A 60 6.95 44.39 47.86
CA LYS A 60 5.78 45.26 47.68
C LYS A 60 6.12 46.69 47.26
N ASN A 61 7.38 46.96 46.93
CA ASN A 61 7.83 48.31 46.55
C ASN A 61 8.53 48.25 45.20
N SER A 62 7.76 48.22 44.11
CA SER A 62 8.09 48.80 42.80
C SER A 62 6.97 48.44 41.84
N LEU A 63 5.89 49.22 41.86
CA LEU A 63 4.94 49.52 40.76
C LEU A 63 3.70 50.19 41.39
N GLU A 64 3.94 51.26 42.16
CA GLU A 64 2.91 52.27 42.43
C GLU A 64 3.02 53.34 41.35
N ASN A 65 2.33 53.13 40.23
CA ASN A 65 1.72 54.17 39.41
C ASN A 65 1.17 53.54 38.13
N ASP A 66 -0.05 53.01 38.21
CA ASP A 66 -1.04 53.40 37.21
C ASP A 66 -2.44 53.24 37.78
N SER A 67 -3.08 54.38 38.05
CA SER A 67 -4.49 54.45 38.37
C SER A 67 -5.29 54.13 37.11
N SER A 68 -5.61 52.86 36.94
CA SER A 68 -6.59 52.39 35.96
C SER A 68 -7.46 51.34 36.62
N THR A 69 -8.64 51.79 37.06
CA THR A 69 -9.75 50.95 37.47
C THR A 69 -10.08 49.93 36.38
N ILE A 70 -9.61 48.69 36.54
CA ILE A 70 -10.21 47.53 35.89
C ILE A 70 -10.61 46.60 37.01
N LEU A 71 -11.92 46.34 37.13
CA LEU A 71 -12.48 45.31 37.99
C LEU A 71 -11.71 44.01 37.74
N ALA A 72 -10.80 43.67 38.63
CA ALA A 72 -10.31 42.32 38.75
C ALA A 72 -11.45 41.50 39.37
N THR A 73 -12.40 41.10 38.54
CA THR A 73 -13.17 39.87 38.76
C THR A 73 -12.13 38.76 38.76
N SER A 74 -11.51 38.50 39.91
CA SER A 74 -10.53 37.44 40.06
C SER A 74 -11.29 36.11 40.02
N SER A 75 -11.65 35.63 38.83
CA SER A 75 -11.78 34.20 38.64
C SER A 75 -10.42 33.60 39.00
N PRO A 76 -10.37 32.53 39.83
CA PRO A 76 -9.12 31.82 40.07
C PRO A 76 -8.49 31.50 38.70
N PRO A 77 -7.15 31.53 38.55
CA PRO A 77 -6.52 31.14 37.30
C PRO A 77 -7.03 29.75 36.95
N THR A 78 -7.89 29.69 35.93
CA THR A 78 -8.41 28.43 35.44
C THR A 78 -7.21 27.75 34.80
N LEU A 79 -6.69 26.71 35.46
CA LEU A 79 -5.58 25.96 34.91
C LEU A 79 -6.08 25.30 33.63
N THR A 80 -5.70 25.87 32.49
CA THR A 80 -6.17 25.46 31.18
C THR A 80 -5.37 24.23 30.74
N HIS A 81 -5.94 23.05 31.01
CA HIS A 81 -5.32 21.79 30.64
C HIS A 81 -5.62 21.50 29.17
N HIS A 82 -4.58 21.48 28.34
CA HIS A 82 -4.69 21.25 26.91
C HIS A 82 -3.66 20.23 26.44
N TYR A 83 -3.97 19.51 25.37
CA TYR A 83 -2.97 18.75 24.64
C TYR A 83 -2.24 19.67 23.68
N ALA A 84 -0.92 19.57 23.65
CA ALA A 84 -0.08 20.27 22.68
C ALA A 84 0.86 19.26 22.03
N VAL A 85 1.01 19.35 20.71
CA VAL A 85 1.89 18.50 19.90
C VAL A 85 2.77 19.44 19.07
N SER A 86 4.08 19.34 19.23
CA SER A 86 5.05 20.16 18.49
C SER A 86 5.42 19.56 17.14
N ASP A 87 5.53 18.24 17.06
CA ASP A 87 5.85 17.49 15.85
C ASP A 87 5.09 16.17 15.79
N PHE A 88 4.76 15.74 14.58
CA PHE A 88 4.12 14.47 14.31
C PHE A 88 4.70 13.84 13.05
N ALA A 89 5.43 12.74 13.25
CA ALA A 89 6.08 12.00 12.17
C ALA A 89 5.54 10.57 12.09
N VAL A 90 5.26 10.13 10.86
CA VAL A 90 4.91 8.74 10.54
C VAL A 90 5.94 8.21 9.56
N GLY A 91 6.83 7.35 10.06
CA GLY A 91 7.82 6.66 9.23
C GLY A 91 7.18 5.51 8.44
N GLY A 92 7.43 5.46 7.13
CA GLY A 92 6.87 4.41 6.28
C GLY A 92 7.45 4.41 4.86
N ARG A 93 6.91 3.52 4.03
CA ARG A 93 7.20 3.44 2.59
C ARG A 93 5.94 3.03 1.85
N CYS A 94 5.86 3.34 0.57
CA CYS A 94 4.80 2.84 -0.29
C CYS A 94 4.74 1.30 -0.33
N LYS A 95 3.52 0.76 -0.34
CA LYS A 95 3.26 -0.67 -0.49
C LYS A 95 3.24 -1.05 -1.97
N CYS A 96 4.40 -1.31 -2.57
CA CYS A 96 4.49 -1.74 -3.96
C CYS A 96 4.67 -3.26 -4.15
N ASN A 97 4.44 -4.06 -3.10
CA ASN A 97 4.63 -5.52 -3.09
C ASN A 97 6.02 -5.99 -3.61
N GLY A 98 7.04 -5.13 -3.50
CA GLY A 98 8.39 -5.36 -4.02
C GLY A 98 8.51 -5.28 -5.56
N HIS A 99 7.48 -4.81 -6.26
CA HIS A 99 7.48 -4.61 -7.71
C HIS A 99 7.60 -3.14 -8.13
N GLY A 100 7.85 -2.21 -7.21
CA GLY A 100 8.07 -0.80 -7.50
C GLY A 100 9.09 -0.22 -6.54
N SER A 101 10.06 0.55 -7.06
CA SER A 101 11.08 1.23 -6.26
C SER A 101 10.68 2.64 -5.84
N LYS A 102 9.62 3.19 -6.43
CA LYS A 102 9.11 4.53 -6.16
C LYS A 102 7.60 4.60 -6.36
N CYS A 103 6.99 5.58 -5.71
CA CYS A 103 5.63 6.02 -6.00
C CYS A 103 5.65 7.30 -6.82
N VAL A 104 4.61 7.47 -7.62
CA VAL A 104 4.36 8.65 -8.45
C VAL A 104 2.90 9.07 -8.27
N THR A 105 2.65 10.37 -8.42
CA THR A 105 1.28 10.90 -8.45
C THR A 105 0.67 10.64 -9.82
N GLU A 106 -0.48 9.99 -9.86
CA GLU A 106 -1.25 9.76 -11.07
C GLU A 106 -2.07 11.00 -11.47
N ARG A 107 -2.78 10.92 -12.61
CA ARG A 107 -3.51 12.06 -13.20
C ARG A 107 -4.70 12.52 -12.38
N ASP A 108 -5.25 11.62 -11.57
CA ASP A 108 -6.31 11.88 -10.61
C ASP A 108 -5.81 12.50 -9.29
N GLY A 109 -4.49 12.66 -9.14
CA GLY A 109 -3.86 13.16 -7.92
C GLY A 109 -3.56 12.06 -6.89
N GLU A 110 -3.90 10.81 -7.18
CA GLU A 110 -3.64 9.69 -6.26
C GLU A 110 -2.18 9.23 -6.32
N LEU A 111 -1.63 8.85 -5.17
CA LEU A 111 -0.31 8.24 -5.10
C LEU A 111 -0.41 6.74 -5.44
N ALA A 112 0.35 6.32 -6.46
CA ALA A 112 0.43 4.93 -6.89
C ALA A 112 1.89 4.51 -7.16
N CYS A 113 2.14 3.20 -7.16
CA CYS A 113 3.46 2.65 -7.45
C CYS A 113 3.82 2.73 -8.94
N ASP A 114 5.08 3.06 -9.25
CA ASP A 114 5.64 2.88 -10.61
C ASP A 114 5.96 1.39 -10.85
N CYS A 115 4.93 0.61 -11.14
CA CYS A 115 5.01 -0.85 -11.21
C CYS A 115 5.93 -1.38 -12.33
N LYS A 116 6.87 -2.24 -11.93
CA LYS A 116 7.77 -3.04 -12.78
C LYS A 116 7.30 -4.50 -12.81
N HIS A 117 8.16 -5.44 -13.20
CA HIS A 117 7.88 -6.90 -13.13
C HIS A 117 6.56 -7.34 -13.82
N ASN A 118 6.12 -6.60 -14.83
CA ASN A 118 4.83 -6.78 -15.50
C ASN A 118 3.60 -6.80 -14.57
N THR A 119 3.67 -6.11 -13.44
CA THR A 119 2.54 -5.91 -12.53
C THR A 119 1.83 -4.59 -12.79
N ALA A 120 0.61 -4.47 -12.27
CA ALA A 120 -0.27 -3.33 -12.40
C ALA A 120 -1.14 -3.22 -11.14
N GLY A 121 -1.89 -2.13 -11.04
CA GLY A 121 -2.64 -1.78 -9.83
C GLY A 121 -1.89 -0.74 -9.01
N ARG A 122 -2.58 -0.14 -8.03
CA ARG A 122 -2.03 0.95 -7.21
C ARG A 122 -0.79 0.49 -6.43
N ASP A 123 -0.85 -0.75 -5.94
CA ASP A 123 0.15 -1.38 -5.09
C ASP A 123 0.95 -2.47 -5.85
N CYS A 124 0.78 -2.54 -7.17
CA CYS A 124 1.30 -3.62 -8.01
C CYS A 124 0.77 -5.01 -7.64
N GLU A 125 -0.49 -5.08 -7.20
CA GLU A 125 -1.18 -6.24 -6.63
C GLU A 125 -1.75 -7.24 -7.66
N ARG A 126 -1.55 -6.98 -8.96
CA ARG A 126 -2.02 -7.87 -10.03
C ARG A 126 -1.10 -7.84 -11.24
N CYS A 127 -1.23 -8.83 -12.11
CA CYS A 127 -0.49 -8.86 -13.37
C CYS A 127 -1.08 -7.87 -14.41
N LYS A 128 -0.21 -7.31 -15.25
CA LYS A 128 -0.62 -6.58 -16.46
C LYS A 128 -1.45 -7.48 -17.37
N PRO A 129 -2.36 -6.91 -18.18
CA PRO A 129 -3.03 -7.66 -19.23
C PRO A 129 -2.04 -8.47 -20.07
N PHE A 130 -2.45 -9.68 -20.47
CA PHE A 130 -1.65 -10.61 -21.27
C PHE A 130 -0.45 -11.26 -20.55
N HIS A 131 -0.24 -10.96 -19.26
CA HIS A 131 0.81 -11.56 -18.42
C HIS A 131 0.26 -12.55 -17.40
N PHE A 132 -0.62 -13.45 -17.86
CA PHE A 132 -1.33 -14.42 -17.03
C PHE A 132 -0.82 -15.85 -17.20
N ASP A 133 0.46 -16.03 -17.52
CA ASP A 133 1.03 -17.36 -17.73
C ASP A 133 1.35 -18.08 -16.40
N ARG A 134 1.53 -17.33 -15.32
CA ARG A 134 1.66 -17.85 -13.95
C ARG A 134 0.88 -16.95 -12.98
N PRO A 135 0.53 -17.42 -11.77
CA PRO A 135 -0.15 -16.58 -10.79
C PRO A 135 0.74 -15.40 -10.37
N TRP A 136 0.11 -14.29 -9.99
CA TRP A 136 0.80 -13.18 -9.33
C TRP A 136 1.37 -13.64 -7.99
N GLY A 137 2.51 -13.07 -7.59
CA GLY A 137 3.07 -13.25 -6.27
C GLY A 137 3.93 -12.05 -5.88
N ARG A 138 3.93 -11.71 -4.58
CA ARG A 138 4.77 -10.66 -4.02
C ARG A 138 6.26 -10.96 -4.24
N ALA A 139 7.06 -9.96 -4.58
CA ALA A 139 8.52 -10.14 -4.63
C ALA A 139 9.10 -10.29 -3.21
N ASN A 140 10.14 -11.11 -3.09
CA ASN A 140 10.92 -11.27 -1.86
C ASN A 140 12.42 -11.07 -2.16
N ALA A 141 13.26 -11.15 -1.14
CA ALA A 141 14.71 -10.96 -1.29
C ALA A 141 15.40 -11.92 -2.30
N ARG A 142 14.80 -13.07 -2.62
CA ARG A 142 15.38 -14.10 -3.51
C ARG A 142 14.75 -14.12 -4.90
N GLU A 143 13.45 -13.85 -5.00
CA GLU A 143 12.66 -14.01 -6.21
C GLU A 143 11.79 -12.78 -6.47
N SER A 144 11.88 -12.25 -7.70
CA SER A 144 11.13 -11.06 -8.10
C SER A 144 9.64 -11.32 -8.36
N ASN A 145 9.25 -12.59 -8.51
CA ASN A 145 7.88 -13.04 -8.76
C ASN A 145 7.15 -12.25 -9.87
N GLU A 146 7.88 -11.91 -10.92
CA GLU A 146 7.39 -11.15 -12.05
C GLU A 146 6.31 -11.88 -12.86
N CYS A 147 5.33 -11.14 -13.37
CA CYS A 147 4.28 -11.73 -14.19
C CYS A 147 4.83 -12.14 -15.56
N LYS A 148 4.40 -13.32 -16.03
CA LYS A 148 4.91 -13.93 -17.27
C LYS A 148 3.90 -13.79 -18.40
N VAL A 149 4.40 -13.39 -19.57
CA VAL A 149 3.60 -13.20 -20.79
C VAL A 149 3.02 -14.53 -21.27
N CYS A 150 1.76 -14.52 -21.71
CA CYS A 150 1.14 -15.68 -22.33
C CYS A 150 1.72 -15.93 -23.72
N ASN A 151 2.14 -17.16 -24.00
CA ASN A 151 2.53 -17.54 -25.35
C ASN A 151 1.30 -17.86 -26.22
N CYS A 152 0.99 -16.98 -27.18
CA CYS A 152 -0.10 -17.18 -28.13
C CYS A 152 0.35 -17.17 -29.59
N ASN A 153 1.65 -17.40 -29.85
CA ASN A 153 2.23 -17.37 -31.20
C ASN A 153 1.88 -16.09 -32.00
N GLY A 154 1.68 -14.95 -31.33
CA GLY A 154 1.27 -13.69 -31.98
C GLY A 154 -0.15 -13.71 -32.57
N HIS A 155 -1.00 -14.65 -32.16
CA HIS A 155 -2.35 -14.83 -32.70
C HIS A 155 -3.47 -14.47 -31.74
N ALA A 156 -3.15 -14.12 -30.49
CA ALA A 156 -4.10 -13.53 -29.55
C ALA A 156 -3.47 -12.34 -28.83
N ARG A 157 -4.32 -11.42 -28.35
CA ARG A 157 -3.94 -10.27 -27.52
C ARG A 157 -4.48 -10.38 -26.09
N ARG A 158 -5.22 -11.44 -25.80
CA ARG A 158 -5.84 -11.72 -24.52
C ARG A 158 -5.56 -13.17 -24.16
N CYS A 159 -5.37 -13.41 -22.87
CA CYS A 159 -5.28 -14.74 -22.30
C CYS A 159 -5.93 -14.72 -20.92
N ARG A 160 -6.15 -15.91 -20.37
CA ARG A 160 -6.51 -16.12 -18.97
C ARG A 160 -5.56 -17.13 -18.35
N PHE A 161 -5.46 -17.11 -17.04
CA PHE A 161 -4.75 -18.13 -16.29
C PHE A 161 -5.65 -19.38 -16.10
N ASN A 162 -5.02 -20.55 -16.00
CA ASN A 162 -5.64 -21.81 -15.61
C ASN A 162 -4.71 -22.53 -14.61
N MET A 163 -5.20 -22.71 -13.38
CA MET A 163 -4.44 -23.32 -12.28
C MET A 163 -4.13 -24.80 -12.51
N GLU A 164 -5.03 -25.53 -13.14
CA GLU A 164 -4.86 -26.96 -13.39
C GLU A 164 -3.74 -27.20 -14.41
N LEU A 165 -3.75 -26.46 -15.51
CA LEU A 165 -2.66 -26.48 -16.50
C LEU A 165 -1.32 -26.06 -15.88
N PHE A 166 -1.34 -25.06 -15.00
CA PHE A 166 -0.13 -24.65 -14.28
C PHE A 166 0.43 -25.79 -13.42
N LYS A 167 -0.41 -26.45 -12.62
CA LYS A 167 0.01 -27.61 -11.81
C LYS A 167 0.53 -28.75 -12.68
N MET A 168 -0.19 -29.11 -13.75
CA MET A 168 0.22 -30.17 -14.69
C MET A 168 1.54 -29.86 -15.40
N SER A 169 1.84 -28.58 -15.66
CA SER A 169 3.11 -28.17 -16.26
C SER A 169 4.30 -28.17 -15.28
N GLY A 170 4.13 -28.64 -14.04
CA GLY A 170 5.16 -28.55 -13.01
C GLY A 170 5.33 -27.12 -12.48
N ARG A 171 4.24 -26.33 -12.43
CA ARG A 171 4.25 -24.90 -12.05
C ARG A 171 5.07 -24.01 -13.00
N ILE A 172 5.07 -24.33 -14.29
CA ILE A 172 5.80 -23.57 -15.32
C ILE A 172 4.87 -22.61 -16.07
N SER A 173 3.76 -23.10 -16.63
CA SER A 173 2.84 -22.31 -17.47
C SER A 173 1.39 -22.78 -17.33
N GLY A 174 0.50 -21.82 -17.05
CA GLY A 174 -0.95 -21.98 -16.97
C GLY A 174 -1.72 -21.07 -17.93
N GLY A 175 -1.05 -20.28 -18.78
CA GLY A 175 -1.70 -19.36 -19.70
C GLY A 175 -2.52 -20.05 -20.78
N VAL A 176 -3.72 -19.54 -21.05
CA VAL A 176 -4.61 -20.00 -22.12
C VAL A 176 -5.04 -18.79 -22.95
N CYS A 177 -4.73 -18.83 -24.24
CA CYS A 177 -5.06 -17.76 -25.18
C CYS A 177 -6.57 -17.68 -25.43
N LEU A 178 -7.05 -16.46 -25.64
CA LEU A 178 -8.46 -16.18 -25.91
C LEU A 178 -8.60 -15.56 -27.30
N ASN A 179 -9.59 -16.03 -28.06
CA ASN A 179 -9.94 -15.52 -29.39
C ASN A 179 -8.74 -15.54 -30.36
N CYS A 180 -8.18 -16.73 -30.58
CA CYS A 180 -7.12 -16.95 -31.56
C CYS A 180 -7.55 -16.42 -32.94
N ARG A 181 -6.68 -15.64 -33.57
CA ARG A 181 -6.84 -15.03 -34.89
C ARG A 181 -6.10 -15.86 -35.95
N HIS A 182 -6.14 -15.41 -37.20
CA HIS A 182 -5.36 -16.02 -38.29
C HIS A 182 -5.71 -17.49 -38.55
N ALA A 183 -6.97 -17.87 -38.33
CA ALA A 183 -7.46 -19.24 -38.43
C ALA A 183 -6.68 -20.27 -37.57
N THR A 184 -6.01 -19.81 -36.51
CA THR A 184 -5.40 -20.70 -35.52
C THR A 184 -6.35 -20.97 -34.36
N THR A 185 -6.10 -22.06 -33.65
CA THR A 185 -6.84 -22.48 -32.46
C THR A 185 -5.93 -23.25 -31.50
N GLY A 186 -6.50 -23.67 -30.37
CA GLY A 186 -5.81 -24.34 -29.27
C GLY A 186 -5.24 -23.39 -28.22
N ARG A 187 -4.73 -23.97 -27.13
CA ARG A 187 -4.25 -23.24 -25.94
C ARG A 187 -3.30 -22.07 -26.26
N HIS A 188 -2.34 -22.32 -27.15
CA HIS A 188 -1.34 -21.36 -27.57
C HIS A 188 -1.56 -20.82 -28.99
N CYS A 189 -2.75 -21.05 -29.59
CA CYS A 189 -3.00 -20.75 -31.01
C CYS A 189 -1.96 -21.41 -31.94
N HIS A 190 -1.65 -22.70 -31.71
CA HIS A 190 -0.47 -23.37 -32.28
C HIS A 190 -0.80 -24.35 -33.42
N TYR A 191 -2.07 -24.56 -33.72
CA TYR A 191 -2.54 -25.35 -34.86
C TYR A 191 -3.72 -24.65 -35.55
N CYS A 192 -4.04 -25.10 -36.75
CA CYS A 192 -5.11 -24.54 -37.56
C CYS A 192 -6.47 -25.06 -37.09
N ARG A 193 -7.48 -24.19 -37.14
CA ARG A 193 -8.87 -24.61 -36.92
C ARG A 193 -9.34 -25.50 -38.07
N GLU A 194 -10.41 -26.25 -37.82
CA GLU A 194 -11.09 -27.08 -38.82
C GLU A 194 -11.39 -26.30 -40.12
N GLY A 195 -11.16 -26.96 -41.27
CA GLY A 195 -11.25 -26.37 -42.61
C GLY A 195 -10.00 -25.59 -43.05
N TYR A 196 -8.93 -25.58 -42.25
CA TYR A 196 -7.65 -24.99 -42.57
C TYR A 196 -6.50 -25.96 -42.28
N TYR A 197 -5.50 -25.98 -43.15
CA TYR A 197 -4.26 -26.73 -42.96
C TYR A 197 -3.07 -25.79 -42.74
N ARG A 198 -2.01 -26.32 -42.12
CA ARG A 198 -0.78 -25.57 -41.85
C ARG A 198 0.07 -25.44 -43.11
N ASP A 199 0.39 -24.21 -43.48
CA ASP A 199 1.40 -23.89 -44.49
C ASP A 199 2.81 -24.15 -43.93
N ALA A 200 3.42 -25.26 -44.32
CA ALA A 200 4.74 -25.67 -43.86
C ALA A 200 5.85 -24.66 -44.23
N THR A 201 5.63 -23.81 -45.23
CA THR A 201 6.60 -22.78 -45.66
C THR A 201 6.65 -21.56 -44.72
N LYS A 202 5.76 -21.48 -43.72
CA LYS A 202 5.63 -20.34 -42.82
C LYS A 202 5.86 -20.74 -41.36
N PRO A 203 6.51 -19.89 -40.55
CA PRO A 203 6.62 -20.13 -39.12
C PRO A 203 5.23 -20.04 -38.46
N ILE A 204 5.05 -20.71 -37.32
CA ILE A 204 3.77 -20.74 -36.60
C ILE A 204 3.26 -19.34 -36.23
N THR A 205 4.16 -18.36 -36.06
CA THR A 205 3.80 -17.00 -35.69
C THR A 205 3.26 -16.16 -36.85
N HIS A 206 3.30 -16.66 -38.09
CA HIS A 206 2.92 -15.90 -39.27
C HIS A 206 1.38 -15.75 -39.40
N ARG A 207 0.91 -14.54 -39.76
CA ARG A 207 -0.53 -14.22 -39.86
C ARG A 207 -1.34 -15.03 -40.88
N LYS A 208 -0.65 -15.71 -41.79
CA LYS A 208 -1.20 -16.57 -42.85
C LYS A 208 -0.66 -18.00 -42.77
N VAL A 209 -0.32 -18.47 -41.57
CA VAL A 209 0.18 -19.85 -41.37
C VAL A 209 -0.90 -20.88 -41.70
N CYS A 210 -2.18 -20.56 -41.52
CA CYS A 210 -3.28 -21.45 -41.86
C CYS A 210 -3.88 -21.09 -43.22
N LYS A 211 -3.86 -22.05 -44.15
CA LYS A 211 -4.46 -21.96 -45.50
C LYS A 211 -5.78 -22.72 -45.52
N ARG A 212 -6.77 -22.18 -46.23
CA ARG A 212 -8.09 -22.82 -46.35
C ARG A 212 -7.96 -24.07 -47.22
N GLU A 213 -8.60 -25.15 -46.82
CA GLU A 213 -8.78 -26.31 -47.68
C GLU A 213 -9.82 -25.94 -48.75
N TYR A 214 -9.37 -25.89 -50.00
CA TYR A 214 -10.30 -25.85 -51.13
C TYR A 214 -10.61 -27.30 -51.47
N TRP A 215 -11.85 -27.73 -51.24
CA TRP A 215 -12.37 -28.91 -51.92
C TRP A 215 -12.33 -28.61 -53.42
N THR A 216 -11.39 -29.20 -54.14
CA THR A 216 -11.56 -29.37 -55.59
C THR A 216 -12.74 -30.31 -55.75
N SER A 217 -13.89 -29.74 -56.12
CA SER A 217 -15.04 -30.49 -56.65
C SER A 217 -14.67 -31.13 -57.97
#